data_AF-A0A931UF74-F1
#
_entry.id   AF-A0A931UF74-F1
#
_cell.length_a   1.000
_cell.length_b   1.000
_cell.length_c   1.000
_cell.angle_alpha   90.00
_cell.angle_beta   90.00
_cell.angle_gamma   90.00
#
_symmetry.space_group_name_H-M   'P 1'
#
loop_
_entity.id
_entity.type
_entity.pdbx_description
1 polymer ?
#
loop_
_entity_poly.entity_id
_entity_poly.type
_entity_poly.pdbx_seq_one_letter_code
_entity_poly.pdbx_strand_id
1 'polypeptide(L)'
;MRRFSTLAWASLMAGSLLIAGGSALADGGRGKGPQKRAHRSGEIRHDAREIRGDRKELRADRKELREDRQELRGDVRELRKDRRELRQDIRNGASKEEIARDRREIRDDRKEIADDKKELRENRHELRQDRRELRQDRRELRRDLKEGTAEN
;
A
#
# COMPACT_ATOMS: atom_id res chain seq x y z
N MET A 1 -22.94 -20.81 9.54
CA MET A 1 -21.84 -20.44 8.61
C MET A 1 -21.82 -18.93 8.49
N ARG A 2 -21.09 -18.25 9.39
CA ARG A 2 -20.84 -16.81 9.25
C ARG A 2 -19.67 -16.67 8.29
N ARG A 3 -19.94 -16.08 7.13
CA ARG A 3 -18.92 -15.82 6.11
C ARG A 3 -18.20 -14.55 6.56
N PHE A 4 -17.05 -14.71 7.19
CA PHE A 4 -16.14 -13.59 7.40
C PHE A 4 -15.72 -13.05 6.03
N SER A 5 -15.72 -11.73 5.93
CA SER A 5 -15.70 -11.00 4.67
C SER A 5 -14.47 -11.40 3.88
N THR A 6 -14.69 -11.85 2.64
CA THR A 6 -13.62 -12.07 1.67
C THR A 6 -12.78 -10.80 1.60
N LEU A 7 -11.56 -10.89 2.12
CA LEU A 7 -10.47 -9.93 1.98
C LEU A 7 -10.57 -9.31 0.59
N ALA A 8 -10.77 -8.01 0.53
CA ALA A 8 -10.71 -7.28 -0.73
C ALA A 8 -9.30 -7.48 -1.26
N TRP A 9 -9.19 -8.22 -2.37
CA TRP A 9 -7.94 -8.32 -3.13
C TRP A 9 -7.67 -6.91 -3.66
N ALA A 10 -7.02 -6.07 -2.87
CA ALA A 10 -6.47 -4.80 -3.30
C ALA A 10 -5.34 -5.16 -4.26
N SER A 11 -5.74 -5.29 -5.52
CA SER A 11 -4.87 -5.49 -6.66
C SER A 11 -3.89 -4.32 -6.74
N LEU A 12 -2.75 -4.47 -6.06
CA LEU A 12 -1.55 -3.65 -6.20
C LEU A 12 -0.98 -3.88 -7.59
N MET A 13 -1.60 -3.28 -8.60
CA MET A 13 -0.97 -3.03 -9.89
C MET A 13 0.00 -1.86 -9.71
N ALA A 14 1.15 -2.15 -9.11
CA ALA A 14 2.30 -1.27 -9.16
C ALA A 14 2.72 -1.16 -10.64
N GLY A 15 2.47 0.01 -11.23
CA GLY A 15 2.77 0.32 -12.62
C GLY A 15 4.26 0.23 -12.89
N SER A 16 4.72 -0.92 -13.37
CA SER A 16 6.04 -1.06 -13.99
C SER A 16 5.98 -0.48 -15.41
N LEU A 17 6.27 0.81 -15.57
CA LEU A 17 6.56 1.39 -16.87
C LEU A 17 8.08 1.39 -17.10
N LEU A 18 8.56 0.27 -17.65
CA LEU A 18 9.87 0.16 -18.27
C LEU A 18 9.86 0.97 -19.59
N ILE A 19 10.52 2.12 -19.61
CA ILE A 19 10.90 2.76 -20.87
C ILE A 19 12.30 2.27 -21.23
N ALA A 20 12.36 1.20 -22.03
CA ALA A 20 13.58 0.75 -22.69
C ALA A 20 13.95 1.75 -23.80
N GLY A 21 15.23 2.10 -23.84
CA GLY A 21 15.75 3.21 -24.62
C GLY A 21 15.94 2.98 -26.12
N GLY A 22 16.21 4.11 -26.78
CA GLY A 22 17.24 4.22 -27.81
C GLY A 22 16.84 3.87 -29.24
N SER A 23 16.71 4.91 -30.07
CA SER A 23 17.43 4.94 -31.35
C SER A 23 17.67 6.37 -31.79
N ALA A 24 18.95 6.65 -31.98
CA ALA A 24 19.50 7.88 -32.54
C ALA A 24 19.19 7.96 -34.04
N LEU A 25 19.06 9.17 -34.58
CA LEU A 25 19.56 9.54 -35.90
C LEU A 25 19.64 11.07 -36.01
N ALA A 26 20.62 11.50 -36.79
CA ALA A 26 21.27 12.79 -36.86
C ALA A 26 20.39 13.97 -37.32
N ASP A 27 20.86 15.20 -37.04
CA ASP A 27 21.40 16.11 -38.07
C ASP A 27 21.40 17.59 -37.61
N GLY A 28 22.39 18.34 -38.11
CA GLY A 28 22.21 19.75 -38.51
C GLY A 28 22.14 20.82 -37.44
N GLY A 29 23.21 21.61 -37.31
CA GLY A 29 23.27 22.79 -36.44
C GLY A 29 22.20 23.86 -36.71
N ARG A 30 21.74 24.50 -35.63
CA ARG A 30 21.19 25.88 -35.55
C ARG A 30 20.89 26.21 -34.07
N GLY A 31 21.00 27.49 -33.71
CA GLY A 31 21.20 28.03 -32.34
C GLY A 31 20.43 27.36 -31.18
N LYS A 32 21.18 26.86 -30.18
CA LYS A 32 20.65 26.19 -28.99
C LYS A 32 20.43 27.17 -27.83
N GLY A 33 19.41 28.02 -27.92
CA GLY A 33 19.09 29.04 -26.89
C GLY A 33 17.79 28.81 -26.10
N PRO A 34 16.65 28.42 -26.71
CA PRO A 34 15.36 28.32 -25.98
C PRO A 34 14.86 26.88 -25.72
N GLN A 35 15.23 25.91 -26.57
CA GLN A 35 14.60 24.59 -26.58
C GLN A 35 14.95 23.74 -25.35
N LYS A 36 16.22 23.77 -24.89
CA LYS A 36 16.66 23.04 -23.70
C LYS A 36 15.94 23.50 -22.42
N ARG A 37 15.62 24.80 -22.33
CA ARG A 37 14.94 25.40 -21.17
C ARG A 37 13.46 25.03 -21.12
N ALA A 38 12.79 25.04 -22.27
CA ALA A 38 11.40 24.61 -22.38
C ALA A 38 11.24 23.12 -22.05
N HIS A 39 12.16 22.27 -22.51
CA HIS A 39 12.18 20.84 -22.22
C HIS A 39 12.34 20.56 -20.72
N ARG A 40 13.35 21.18 -20.07
CA ARG A 40 13.60 21.04 -18.62
C ARG A 40 12.45 21.57 -17.76
N SER A 41 11.82 22.68 -18.18
CA SER A 41 10.63 23.21 -17.47
C SER A 41 9.42 22.28 -17.61
N GLY A 42 9.29 21.57 -18.73
CA GLY A 42 8.31 20.52 -18.94
C GLY A 42 8.50 19.32 -18.01
N GLU A 43 9.73 18.82 -17.91
CA GLU A 43 10.13 17.71 -17.02
C GLU A 43 9.85 18.04 -15.55
N ILE A 44 10.32 19.20 -15.05
CA ILE A 44 10.05 19.64 -13.67
C ILE A 44 8.55 19.71 -13.35
N ARG A 45 7.71 20.11 -14.32
CA ARG A 45 6.25 20.15 -14.15
C ARG A 45 5.63 18.75 -14.15
N HIS A 46 6.21 17.83 -14.91
CA HIS A 46 5.82 16.42 -14.93
C HIS A 46 6.11 15.76 -13.58
N ASP A 47 7.35 15.84 -13.10
CA ASP A 47 7.78 15.25 -11.82
C ASP A 47 6.98 15.83 -10.65
N ALA A 48 6.70 17.14 -10.67
CA ALA A 48 5.86 17.78 -9.66
C ALA A 48 4.41 17.27 -9.67
N ARG A 49 3.91 16.81 -10.82
CA ARG A 49 2.57 16.20 -10.96
C ARG A 49 2.60 14.76 -10.46
N GLU A 50 3.61 13.97 -10.79
CA GLU A 50 3.81 12.60 -10.29
C GLU A 50 3.91 12.57 -8.77
N ILE A 51 4.81 13.39 -8.18
CA ILE A 51 4.94 13.55 -6.72
C ILE A 51 3.62 13.94 -6.05
N ARG A 52 2.73 14.65 -6.75
CA ARG A 52 1.40 14.99 -6.23
C ARG A 52 0.46 13.78 -6.29
N GLY A 53 0.54 12.98 -7.35
CA GLY A 53 -0.12 11.67 -7.50
C GLY A 53 0.27 10.72 -6.37
N ASP A 54 1.56 10.45 -6.20
CA ASP A 54 2.06 9.49 -5.18
C ASP A 54 1.66 9.92 -3.76
N ARG A 55 1.61 11.23 -3.49
CA ARG A 55 1.11 11.74 -2.21
C ARG A 55 -0.36 11.45 -1.96
N LYS A 56 -1.17 11.41 -3.02
CA LYS A 56 -2.59 11.08 -2.94
C LYS A 56 -2.77 9.59 -2.70
N GLU A 57 -2.01 8.76 -3.40
CA GLU A 57 -1.98 7.30 -3.24
C GLU A 57 -1.54 6.92 -1.83
N LEU A 58 -0.40 7.43 -1.35
CA LEU A 58 0.07 7.25 0.04
C LEU A 58 -0.93 7.68 1.12
N ARG A 59 -1.87 8.58 0.80
CA ARG A 59 -2.95 8.97 1.73
C ARG A 59 -4.08 7.94 1.70
N ALA A 60 -4.41 7.41 0.53
CA ALA A 60 -5.38 6.33 0.37
C ALA A 60 -4.88 5.06 1.08
N ASP A 61 -3.65 4.62 0.83
CA ASP A 61 -3.07 3.41 1.44
C ASP A 61 -3.02 3.51 2.97
N ARG A 62 -2.78 4.71 3.51
CA ARG A 62 -2.84 4.95 4.97
C ARG A 62 -4.24 4.84 5.54
N LYS A 63 -5.26 5.21 4.77
CA LYS A 63 -6.66 5.09 5.16
C LYS A 63 -7.07 3.63 5.15
N GLU A 64 -6.71 2.89 4.12
CA GLU A 64 -6.94 1.44 4.00
C GLU A 64 -6.26 0.69 5.15
N LEU A 65 -4.95 0.94 5.40
CA LEU A 65 -4.25 0.33 6.53
C LEU A 65 -4.87 0.64 7.91
N ARG A 66 -5.60 1.76 8.02
CA ARG A 66 -6.33 2.11 9.24
C ARG A 66 -7.64 1.32 9.35
N GLU A 67 -8.34 1.14 8.24
CA GLU A 67 -9.56 0.33 8.12
C GLU A 67 -9.25 -1.14 8.41
N ASP A 68 -8.24 -1.73 7.76
CA ASP A 68 -7.77 -3.10 8.02
C ASP A 68 -7.44 -3.34 9.51
N ARG A 69 -6.79 -2.36 10.16
CA ARG A 69 -6.50 -2.44 11.60
C ARG A 69 -7.74 -2.38 12.48
N GLN A 70 -8.78 -1.71 12.02
CA GLN A 70 -10.05 -1.63 12.72
C GLN A 70 -10.82 -2.95 12.58
N GLU A 71 -10.79 -3.55 11.39
CA GLU A 71 -11.36 -4.88 11.11
C GLU A 71 -10.68 -5.96 11.94
N LEU A 72 -9.35 -6.03 11.92
CA LEU A 72 -8.58 -6.97 12.77
C LEU A 72 -8.90 -6.82 14.27
N ARG A 73 -9.22 -5.61 14.73
CA ARG A 73 -9.65 -5.38 16.12
C ARG A 73 -11.05 -5.92 16.38
N GLY A 74 -11.93 -5.86 15.38
CA GLY A 74 -13.23 -6.53 15.35
C GLY A 74 -13.08 -8.03 15.50
N ASP A 75 -12.29 -8.66 14.64
CA ASP A 75 -12.12 -10.13 14.63
C ASP A 75 -11.54 -10.63 15.95
N VAL A 76 -10.55 -9.91 16.50
CA VAL A 76 -10.00 -10.23 17.83
C VAL A 76 -11.05 -10.11 18.95
N ARG A 77 -12.02 -9.20 18.84
CA ARG A 77 -13.14 -9.10 19.81
C ARG A 77 -14.13 -10.24 19.63
N GLU A 78 -14.40 -10.66 18.41
CA GLU A 78 -15.30 -11.79 18.11
C GLU A 78 -14.70 -13.10 18.61
N LEU A 79 -13.43 -13.37 18.28
CA LEU A 79 -12.69 -14.52 18.82
C LEU A 79 -12.70 -14.59 20.36
N ARG A 80 -12.74 -13.43 21.04
CA ARG A 80 -12.88 -13.37 22.50
C ARG A 80 -14.27 -13.74 22.98
N LYS A 81 -15.32 -13.37 22.23
CA LYS A 81 -16.71 -13.79 22.50
C LYS A 81 -16.86 -15.29 22.28
N ASP A 82 -16.37 -15.83 21.16
CA ASP A 82 -16.50 -17.27 20.84
C ASP A 82 -15.79 -18.13 21.90
N ARG A 83 -14.61 -17.68 22.37
CA ARG A 83 -13.94 -18.32 23.51
C ARG A 83 -14.72 -18.26 24.83
N ARG A 84 -15.54 -17.23 25.04
CA ARG A 84 -16.40 -17.11 26.22
C ARG A 84 -17.61 -18.02 26.09
N GLU A 85 -18.22 -18.06 24.91
CA GLU A 85 -19.34 -18.93 24.56
C GLU A 85 -18.94 -20.39 24.74
N LEU A 86 -17.82 -20.82 24.13
CA LEU A 86 -17.28 -22.17 24.34
C LEU A 86 -17.07 -22.54 25.82
N ARG A 87 -16.62 -21.60 26.66
CA ARG A 87 -16.47 -21.85 28.10
C ARG A 87 -17.82 -22.04 28.80
N GLN A 88 -18.82 -21.30 28.37
CA GLN A 88 -20.19 -21.43 28.86
C GLN A 88 -20.81 -22.75 28.41
N ASP A 89 -20.62 -23.15 27.17
CA ASP A 89 -21.14 -24.40 26.62
C ASP A 89 -20.53 -25.62 27.32
N ILE A 90 -19.21 -25.58 27.57
CA ILE A 90 -18.53 -26.58 28.40
C ILE A 90 -19.14 -26.64 29.82
N ARG A 91 -19.42 -25.50 30.45
CA ARG A 91 -20.01 -25.46 31.80
C ARG A 91 -21.44 -25.98 31.82
N ASN A 92 -22.20 -25.73 30.75
CA ASN A 92 -23.60 -26.12 30.63
C ASN A 92 -23.78 -27.58 30.16
N GLY A 93 -22.69 -28.32 29.93
CA GLY A 93 -22.74 -29.72 29.54
C GLY A 93 -23.09 -29.93 28.07
N ALA A 94 -22.71 -29.00 27.20
CA ALA A 94 -22.85 -29.16 25.75
C ALA A 94 -22.19 -30.46 25.25
N SER A 95 -22.67 -30.94 24.10
CA SER A 95 -22.17 -32.19 23.51
C SER A 95 -20.69 -32.09 23.13
N LYS A 96 -20.01 -33.24 23.04
CA LYS A 96 -18.60 -33.27 22.60
C LYS A 96 -18.45 -32.76 21.17
N GLU A 97 -19.45 -33.04 20.34
CA GLU A 97 -19.52 -32.67 18.93
C GLU A 97 -19.64 -31.15 18.77
N GLU A 98 -20.45 -30.50 19.59
CA GLU A 98 -20.61 -29.04 19.63
C GLU A 98 -19.32 -28.36 20.09
N ILE A 99 -18.76 -28.79 21.23
CA ILE A 99 -17.48 -28.28 21.75
C ILE A 99 -16.35 -28.47 20.71
N ALA A 100 -16.35 -29.58 19.97
CA ALA A 100 -15.36 -29.83 18.92
C ALA A 100 -15.53 -28.88 17.72
N ARG A 101 -16.77 -28.55 17.36
CA ARG A 101 -17.09 -27.58 16.31
C ARG A 101 -16.61 -26.19 16.69
N ASP A 102 -16.95 -25.69 17.87
CA ASP A 102 -16.55 -24.35 18.32
C ASP A 102 -15.03 -24.22 18.43
N ARG A 103 -14.35 -25.29 18.89
CA ARG A 103 -12.88 -25.33 18.90
C ARG A 103 -12.26 -25.26 17.51
N ARG A 104 -12.94 -25.81 16.50
CA ARG A 104 -12.50 -25.74 15.11
C ARG A 104 -12.70 -24.33 14.57
N GLU A 105 -13.86 -23.73 14.78
CA GLU A 105 -14.16 -22.34 14.39
C GLU A 105 -13.14 -21.37 15.02
N ILE A 106 -12.92 -21.45 16.34
CA ILE A 106 -11.90 -20.65 17.06
C ILE A 106 -10.48 -20.87 16.52
N ARG A 107 -10.17 -22.05 15.97
CA ARG A 107 -8.85 -22.32 15.36
C ARG A 107 -8.75 -21.64 14.00
N ASP A 108 -9.81 -21.72 13.21
CA ASP A 108 -9.87 -21.13 11.88
C ASP A 108 -9.80 -19.58 12.00
N ASP A 109 -10.57 -18.96 12.90
CA ASP A 109 -10.50 -17.51 13.17
C ASP A 109 -9.11 -17.05 13.61
N ARG A 110 -8.40 -17.87 14.41
CA ARG A 110 -7.03 -17.56 14.83
C ARG A 110 -6.05 -17.58 13.66
N LYS A 111 -6.29 -18.44 12.68
CA LYS A 111 -5.46 -18.54 11.48
C LYS A 111 -5.69 -17.32 10.61
N GLU A 112 -6.95 -16.97 10.36
CA GLU A 112 -7.33 -15.76 9.61
C GLU A 112 -6.71 -14.50 10.24
N ILE A 113 -6.89 -14.29 11.55
CA ILE A 113 -6.26 -13.19 12.30
C ILE A 113 -4.73 -13.17 12.20
N ALA A 114 -4.09 -14.33 12.05
CA ALA A 114 -2.64 -14.42 11.89
C ALA A 114 -2.20 -14.03 10.48
N ASP A 115 -2.97 -14.44 9.47
CA ASP A 115 -2.77 -14.08 8.07
C ASP A 115 -2.99 -12.56 7.87
N ASP A 116 -4.08 -11.98 8.40
CA ASP A 116 -4.34 -10.53 8.34
C ASP A 116 -3.22 -9.70 8.99
N LYS A 117 -2.64 -10.20 10.09
CA LYS A 117 -1.50 -9.54 10.74
C LYS A 117 -0.24 -9.58 9.88
N LYS A 118 -0.06 -10.63 9.09
CA LYS A 118 1.06 -10.76 8.15
C LYS A 118 0.88 -9.77 7.01
N GLU A 119 -0.31 -9.71 6.42
CA GLU A 119 -0.66 -8.76 5.36
C GLU A 119 -0.50 -7.30 5.82
N LEU A 120 -1.04 -6.95 6.99
CA LEU A 120 -0.85 -5.62 7.60
C LEU A 120 0.63 -5.25 7.83
N ARG A 121 1.50 -6.25 8.05
CA ARG A 121 2.94 -6.01 8.21
C ARG A 121 3.60 -5.75 6.87
N GLU A 122 3.19 -6.47 5.82
CA GLU A 122 3.62 -6.32 4.43
C GLU A 122 3.19 -4.96 3.88
N ASN A 123 1.91 -4.61 3.96
CA ASN A 123 1.37 -3.30 3.54
C ASN A 123 2.09 -2.14 4.25
N ARG A 124 2.43 -2.32 5.54
CA ARG A 124 3.20 -1.32 6.30
C ARG A 124 4.66 -1.21 5.82
N HIS A 125 5.24 -2.28 5.32
CA HIS A 125 6.58 -2.28 4.74
C HIS A 125 6.59 -1.53 3.40
N GLU A 126 5.65 -1.84 2.51
CA GLU A 126 5.47 -1.20 1.21
C GLU A 126 5.26 0.31 1.37
N LEU A 127 4.31 0.72 2.21
CA LEU A 127 4.06 2.14 2.53
C LEU A 127 5.32 2.88 3.05
N ARG A 128 6.25 2.16 3.68
CA ARG A 128 7.54 2.76 4.11
C ARG A 128 8.51 2.91 2.95
N GLN A 129 8.51 2.01 1.97
CA GLN A 129 9.31 2.08 0.75
C GLN A 129 8.81 3.22 -0.15
N ASP A 130 7.52 3.28 -0.44
CA ASP A 130 6.90 4.35 -1.24
C ASP A 130 7.19 5.73 -0.65
N ARG A 131 7.16 5.84 0.69
CA ARG A 131 7.50 7.09 1.39
C ARG A 131 8.99 7.45 1.25
N ARG A 132 9.89 6.48 1.09
CA ARG A 132 11.32 6.73 0.84
C ARG A 132 11.54 7.18 -0.59
N GLU A 133 10.89 6.54 -1.55
CA GLU A 133 10.93 6.89 -2.98
C GLU A 133 10.43 8.32 -3.19
N LEU A 134 9.24 8.65 -2.69
CA LEU A 134 8.71 10.02 -2.73
C LEU A 134 9.63 11.08 -2.07
N ARG A 135 10.46 10.66 -1.09
CA ARG A 135 11.47 11.55 -0.50
C ARG A 135 12.68 11.74 -1.41
N GLN A 136 13.07 10.73 -2.17
CA GLN A 136 14.11 10.79 -3.19
C GLN A 136 13.66 11.66 -4.36
N ASP A 137 12.48 11.43 -4.93
CA ASP A 137 11.94 12.21 -6.05
C ASP A 137 11.84 13.70 -5.69
N ARG A 138 11.39 13.99 -4.47
CA ARG A 138 11.36 15.38 -3.98
C ARG A 138 12.75 16.01 -3.82
N ARG A 139 13.79 15.21 -3.54
CA ARG A 139 15.16 15.70 -3.47
C ARG A 139 15.72 15.95 -4.87
N GLU A 140 15.42 15.08 -5.82
CA GLU A 140 15.82 15.19 -7.23
C GLU A 140 15.18 16.42 -7.86
N LEU A 141 13.85 16.55 -7.78
CA LEU A 141 13.15 17.75 -8.25
C LEU A 141 13.71 19.04 -7.65
N ARG A 142 14.15 19.02 -6.38
CA ARG A 142 14.79 20.17 -5.73
C ARG A 142 16.17 20.49 -6.28
N ARG A 143 16.93 19.49 -6.74
CA ARG A 143 18.22 19.68 -7.41
C ARG A 143 17.98 20.26 -8.80
N ASP A 144 17.05 19.70 -9.56
CA ASP A 144 16.73 20.16 -10.93
C ASP A 144 16.26 21.61 -10.94
N LEU A 145 15.44 21.99 -9.95
CA LEU A 145 15.02 23.37 -9.75
C LEU A 145 16.21 24.29 -9.44
N LYS A 146 17.18 23.86 -8.63
CA LYS A 146 18.37 24.66 -8.29
C LYS A 146 19.31 24.83 -9.47
N GLU A 147 19.57 23.75 -10.20
CA GLU A 147 20.40 23.78 -11.41
C GLU A 147 19.78 24.65 -12.49
N GLY A 148 18.45 24.56 -12.69
CA GLY A 148 17.72 25.43 -13.62
C GLY A 148 17.76 26.91 -13.24
N THR A 149 17.91 27.25 -11.95
CA THR A 149 18.11 28.65 -11.49
C THR A 149 19.56 29.12 -11.57
N ALA A 150 20.54 28.22 -11.52
CA ALA A 150 21.96 28.56 -11.58
C ALA A 150 22.49 28.71 -13.03
N GLU A 151 21.79 28.14 -14.01
CA GLU A 151 22.04 28.34 -15.45
C GLU A 151 21.41 29.65 -16.01
N ASN A 152 20.86 30.51 -15.15
CA ASN A 152 20.30 31.83 -15.48
C ASN A 152 21.14 32.95 -14.88
#